data_AF-A0A7K0DX59-F1
#
_entry.id   AF-A0A7K0DX59-F1
#
_cell.length_a   1.000
_cell.length_b   1.000
_cell.length_c   1.000
_cell.angle_alpha   90.00
_cell.angle_beta   90.00
_cell.angle_gamma   90.00
#
_symmetry.space_group_name_H-M   'P 1'
#
loop_
_entity.id
_entity.type
_entity.pdbx_description
1 polymer ?
#
loop_
_entity_poly.entity_id
_entity_poly.type
_entity_poly.pdbx_seq_one_letter_code
_entity_poly.pdbx_strand_id
1 'polypeptide(L)'
;MIGWQIFGAALVLIGVSSSVAMSRRPQHISSGRTVSEIRQRILAEIAAPALAPPVLLIPHSAPDHTPDVPEAHRTMQEHLECTVAECARKATAYRVLVEAGRITPR
;
A
#
# COMPACT_ATOMS: atom_id res chain seq x y z
N MET A 1 -36.37 -15.75 -32.27
CA MET A 1 -35.81 -14.57 -32.97
C MET A 1 -35.60 -13.37 -32.04
N ILE A 2 -36.56 -13.04 -31.16
CA ILE A 2 -36.47 -11.91 -30.21
C ILE A 2 -35.29 -12.01 -29.21
N GLY A 3 -34.92 -13.21 -28.76
CA GLY A 3 -33.82 -13.38 -27.80
C GLY A 3 -32.47 -12.85 -28.30
N TRP A 4 -32.13 -13.11 -29.57
CA TRP A 4 -30.85 -12.65 -30.16
C TRP A 4 -30.77 -11.12 -30.23
N GLN A 5 -31.90 -10.46 -30.50
CA GLN A 5 -31.98 -9.00 -30.56
C GLN A 5 -31.78 -8.37 -29.17
N ILE A 6 -32.34 -8.98 -28.12
CA ILE A 6 -32.18 -8.51 -26.74
C ILE A 6 -30.72 -8.64 -26.29
N PHE A 7 -30.06 -9.78 -26.57
CA PHE A 7 -28.64 -9.97 -26.25
C PHE A 7 -27.75 -8.97 -26.99
N GLY A 8 -27.99 -8.75 -28.28
CA GLY A 8 -27.25 -7.76 -29.06
C GLY A 8 -27.43 -6.34 -28.52
N ALA A 9 -28.67 -5.94 -28.21
CA ALA A 9 -28.98 -4.63 -27.65
C ALA A 9 -28.32 -4.42 -26.27
N ALA A 10 -28.34 -5.43 -25.41
CA ALA A 10 -27.71 -5.37 -24.08
C ALA A 10 -26.19 -5.19 -24.18
N LEU A 11 -25.51 -5.92 -25.08
CA LEU A 11 -24.06 -5.78 -25.29
C LEU A 11 -23.68 -4.38 -25.79
N VAL A 12 -24.47 -3.80 -26.70
CA VAL A 12 -24.26 -2.43 -27.18
C VAL A 12 -24.43 -1.43 -26.05
N LEU A 13 -25.50 -1.55 -25.24
CA LEU A 13 -25.75 -0.66 -24.12
C LEU A 13 -24.64 -0.72 -23.06
N ILE A 14 -24.14 -1.92 -22.76
CA ILE A 14 -23.02 -2.14 -21.85
C ILE A 14 -21.75 -1.49 -22.41
N GLY A 15 -21.43 -1.72 -23.69
CA GLY A 15 -20.25 -1.12 -24.33
C GLY A 15 -20.25 0.40 -24.34
N VAL A 16 -21.39 1.02 -24.63
CA VAL A 16 -21.57 2.49 -24.58
C VAL A 16 -21.43 3.00 -23.13
N SER A 17 -22.08 2.32 -22.18
CA SER A 17 -22.01 2.69 -20.76
C SER A 17 -20.59 2.58 -20.20
N SER A 18 -19.88 1.51 -20.54
CA SER A 18 -18.47 1.31 -20.17
C SER A 18 -17.57 2.38 -20.81
N SER A 19 -17.78 2.72 -22.09
CA SER A 19 -16.99 3.76 -22.77
C SER A 19 -17.20 5.13 -22.14
N VAL A 20 -18.45 5.50 -21.82
CA VAL A 20 -18.77 6.75 -21.13
C VAL A 20 -18.18 6.77 -19.72
N ALA A 21 -18.28 5.65 -18.99
CA ALA A 21 -17.67 5.52 -17.67
C ALA A 21 -16.14 5.66 -17.72
N MET A 22 -15.47 5.07 -18.71
CA MET A 22 -14.02 5.20 -18.90
C MET A 22 -13.61 6.60 -19.37
N SER A 23 -14.43 7.27 -20.19
CA SER A 23 -14.21 8.66 -20.62
C SER A 23 -14.33 9.66 -19.47
N ARG A 24 -15.22 9.41 -18.52
CA ARG A 24 -15.34 10.21 -17.29
C ARG A 24 -14.36 9.82 -16.19
N ARG A 25 -13.63 8.70 -16.32
CA ARG A 25 -12.51 8.45 -15.41
C ARG A 25 -11.45 9.51 -15.72
N PRO A 26 -10.96 10.26 -14.72
CA PRO A 26 -9.81 11.10 -14.91
C PRO A 26 -8.63 10.19 -15.25
N GLN A 27 -8.40 9.98 -16.54
CA GLN A 27 -7.16 9.41 -17.02
C GLN A 27 -6.11 10.50 -16.74
N HIS A 28 -5.42 10.39 -15.61
CA HIS A 28 -4.24 11.21 -15.32
C HIS A 28 -3.11 10.75 -16.26
N ILE A 29 -3.28 11.03 -17.55
CA ILE A 29 -2.23 10.96 -18.54
C ILE A 29 -1.30 12.13 -18.18
N SER A 30 -0.13 11.80 -17.65
CA SER A 30 0.97 12.75 -17.49
C SER A 30 1.37 13.22 -18.88
N SER A 31 0.67 14.22 -19.41
CA SER A 31 1.08 14.95 -20.60
C SER A 31 2.44 15.57 -20.28
N GLY A 32 3.50 15.02 -20.86
CA GLY A 32 4.88 15.52 -20.82
C GLY A 32 5.27 16.28 -19.55
N ARG A 33 5.22 15.64 -18.37
CA ARG A 33 5.75 16.26 -17.16
C ARG A 33 7.26 16.39 -17.32
N THR A 34 7.77 17.61 -17.31
CA THR A 34 9.22 17.86 -17.41
C THR A 34 9.93 17.22 -16.21
N VAL A 35 11.17 16.76 -16.41
CA VAL A 35 11.98 16.17 -15.32
C VAL A 35 12.10 17.14 -14.14
N SER A 36 12.15 18.45 -14.41
CA SER A 36 12.15 19.50 -13.39
C SER A 36 10.90 19.49 -12.52
N GLU A 37 9.72 19.27 -13.10
CA GLU A 37 8.46 19.25 -12.35
C GLU A 37 8.34 17.98 -11.51
N ILE A 38 8.80 16.83 -12.02
CA ILE A 38 8.93 15.59 -11.23
C ILE A 38 9.88 15.82 -10.05
N ARG A 39 11.08 16.38 -10.32
CA ARG A 39 12.09 16.67 -9.30
C ARG A 39 11.55 17.63 -8.24
N GLN A 40 10.87 18.69 -8.67
CA GLN A 40 10.31 19.70 -7.78
C GLN A 40 9.23 19.12 -6.88
N ARG A 41 8.39 18.20 -7.40
CA ARG A 41 7.42 17.49 -6.59
C ARG A 41 8.06 16.55 -5.57
N ILE A 42 9.07 15.78 -5.97
CA ILE A 42 9.82 14.91 -5.05
C ILE A 42 10.44 15.75 -3.93
N LEU A 43 11.09 16.86 -4.28
CA LEU A 43 11.67 17.77 -3.30
C LEU A 43 10.60 18.39 -2.38
N ALA A 44 9.42 18.74 -2.91
CA ALA A 44 8.32 19.25 -2.12
C ALA A 44 7.71 18.18 -1.19
N GLU A 45 7.62 16.92 -1.61
CA GLU A 45 7.15 15.80 -0.79
C GLU A 45 8.16 15.43 0.30
N ILE A 46 9.47 15.53 0.03
CA ILE A 46 10.53 15.34 1.03
C ILE A 46 10.60 16.53 2.01
N ALA A 47 10.45 17.76 1.50
CA ALA A 47 10.54 18.99 2.29
C ALA A 47 9.27 19.28 3.07
N ALA A 48 8.10 18.80 2.62
CA ALA A 48 6.90 18.80 3.42
C ALA A 48 7.17 17.90 4.64
N PRO A 49 7.33 18.47 5.84
CA PRO A 49 7.37 17.65 7.01
C PRO A 49 5.97 17.07 7.10
N ALA A 50 5.85 15.75 6.94
CA ALA A 50 4.70 15.07 7.49
C ALA A 50 4.55 15.62 8.92
N LEU A 51 3.39 16.11 9.30
CA LEU A 51 3.05 16.35 10.71
C LEU A 51 3.07 15.05 11.55
N ALA A 52 3.76 14.00 11.08
CA ALA A 52 4.08 12.81 11.81
C ALA A 52 5.23 13.13 12.78
N PRO A 53 5.10 12.77 14.06
CA PRO A 53 6.20 12.90 15.02
C PRO A 53 7.45 12.18 14.50
N PRO A 54 8.65 12.62 14.91
CA PRO A 54 9.89 12.09 14.39
C PRO A 54 9.92 10.56 14.55
N VAL A 55 10.22 9.87 13.46
CA VAL A 55 10.50 8.42 13.34
C VAL A 55 11.56 7.94 14.36
N LEU A 56 12.22 8.86 15.06
CA LEU A 56 13.21 8.63 16.11
C LEU A 56 12.64 8.13 17.46
N LEU A 57 11.31 8.01 17.62
CA LEU A 57 10.69 7.55 18.87
C LEU A 57 10.00 6.18 18.76
N ILE A 58 10.30 5.36 17.74
CA ILE A 58 9.73 4.01 17.67
C ILE A 58 10.45 3.13 18.72
N PRO A 59 9.76 2.65 19.77
CA PRO A 59 10.40 1.95 20.87
C PRO A 59 10.94 0.58 20.43
N HIS A 60 12.20 0.28 20.77
CA HIS A 60 12.79 -1.04 20.49
C HIS A 60 12.42 -2.11 21.54
N SER A 61 11.83 -1.70 22.67
CA SER A 61 11.34 -2.60 23.70
C SER A 61 10.20 -3.47 23.15
N ALA A 62 10.15 -4.72 23.61
CA ALA A 62 9.03 -5.60 23.32
C ALA A 62 7.71 -4.94 23.71
N PRO A 63 6.64 -5.10 22.91
CA PRO A 63 5.32 -4.64 23.29
C PRO A 63 4.86 -5.38 24.55
N ASP A 64 4.10 -4.69 25.40
CA ASP A 64 3.54 -5.25 26.64
C ASP A 64 2.45 -6.31 26.35
N HIS A 65 1.95 -6.34 25.11
CA HIS A 65 0.99 -7.31 24.60
C HIS A 65 1.56 -8.13 23.46
N THR A 66 0.99 -9.31 23.21
CA THR A 66 1.27 -10.08 22.00
C THR A 66 0.57 -9.41 20.82
N PRO A 67 1.31 -8.94 19.79
CA PRO A 67 0.70 -8.29 18.64
C PRO A 67 -0.12 -9.29 17.82
N ASP A 68 -1.16 -8.80 17.14
CA ASP A 68 -1.85 -9.59 16.13
C ASP A 68 -1.02 -9.68 14.82
N VAL A 69 -1.46 -10.50 13.87
CA VAL A 69 -0.70 -10.71 12.62
C VAL A 69 -0.53 -9.41 11.80
N PRO A 70 -1.56 -8.57 11.60
CA PRO A 70 -1.39 -7.27 10.95
C PRO A 70 -0.42 -6.32 11.68
N GLU A 71 -0.47 -6.25 13.00
CA GLU A 71 0.43 -5.43 13.82
C GLU A 71 1.86 -5.95 13.77
N ALA A 72 2.04 -7.27 13.77
CA ALA A 72 3.35 -7.89 13.58
C ALA A 72 3.93 -7.56 12.20
N HIS A 73 3.11 -7.58 11.14
CA HIS A 73 3.55 -7.13 9.81
C HIS A 73 3.96 -5.65 9.80
N ARG A 74 3.17 -4.77 10.42
CA ARG A 74 3.49 -3.34 10.53
C ARG A 74 4.81 -3.13 11.28
N THR A 75 4.99 -3.83 12.41
CA THR A 75 6.21 -3.77 13.21
C THR A 75 7.44 -4.19 12.40
N MET A 76 7.33 -5.23 11.57
CA MET A 76 8.41 -5.64 10.67
C MET A 76 8.77 -4.57 9.61
N GLN A 77 7.79 -3.74 9.20
CA GLN A 77 7.96 -2.63 8.25
C GLN A 77 8.48 -1.35 8.90
N GLU A 78 8.13 -1.09 10.15
CA GLU A 78 8.63 0.07 10.91
C GLU A 78 10.08 -0.13 11.34
N HIS A 79 10.47 -1.37 11.64
CA HIS A 79 11.83 -1.75 12.05
C HIS A 79 12.65 -2.39 10.93
N LEU A 80 12.64 -1.80 9.72
CA LEU A 80 13.41 -2.34 8.58
C LEU A 80 14.91 -2.40 8.86
N GLU A 81 15.46 -1.33 9.46
CA GLU A 81 16.88 -1.18 9.77
C GLU A 81 17.35 -2.03 10.95
N CYS A 82 16.42 -2.56 11.76
CA CYS A 82 16.78 -3.39 12.91
C CYS A 82 17.03 -4.84 12.52
N THR A 83 17.95 -5.53 13.20
CA THR A 83 18.00 -6.98 13.15
C THR A 83 17.00 -7.59 14.14
N VAL A 84 16.61 -8.86 13.92
CA VAL A 84 15.74 -9.62 14.84
C VAL A 84 16.45 -9.84 16.18
N ALA A 85 17.78 -9.93 16.20
CA ALA A 85 18.57 -10.15 17.41
C ALA A 85 18.70 -8.88 18.29
N GLU A 86 18.72 -7.70 17.67
CA GLU A 86 19.01 -6.43 18.38
C GLU A 86 17.76 -5.64 18.76
N CYS A 87 16.58 -5.98 18.19
CA CYS A 87 15.33 -5.29 18.46
C CYS A 87 14.28 -6.25 19.03
N ALA A 88 14.00 -6.13 20.33
CA ALA A 88 13.03 -6.97 21.01
C ALA A 88 11.61 -6.84 20.43
N ARG A 89 11.23 -5.62 20.00
CA ARG A 89 9.97 -5.39 19.29
C ARG A 89 9.87 -6.18 17.98
N LYS A 90 10.93 -6.15 17.16
CA LYS A 90 11.02 -6.93 15.91
C LYS A 90 11.04 -8.43 16.19
N ALA A 91 11.73 -8.87 17.24
CA ALA A 91 11.77 -10.27 17.65
C ALA A 91 10.38 -10.82 18.00
N THR A 92 9.60 -10.06 18.79
CA THR A 92 8.23 -10.45 19.15
C THR A 92 7.35 -10.57 17.90
N ALA A 93 7.40 -9.58 17.00
CA ALA A 93 6.65 -9.62 15.74
C ALA A 93 7.08 -10.79 14.84
N TYR A 94 8.38 -11.03 14.71
CA TYR A 94 8.92 -12.15 13.93
C TYR A 94 8.38 -13.48 14.45
N ARG A 95 8.41 -13.71 15.77
CA ARG A 95 7.87 -14.94 16.38
C ARG A 95 6.39 -15.13 16.09
N VAL A 96 5.56 -14.10 16.26
CA VAL A 96 4.12 -14.17 15.94
C VAL A 96 3.89 -14.58 14.49
N LEU A 97 4.67 -14.02 13.56
CA LEU A 97 4.55 -14.37 12.14
C LEU A 97 5.05 -15.78 11.82
N VAL A 98 6.04 -16.29 12.54
CA VAL A 98 6.48 -17.70 12.43
C VAL A 98 5.39 -18.64 12.95
N GLU A 99 4.86 -18.38 14.14
CA GLU A 99 3.78 -19.17 14.75
C GLU A 99 2.50 -19.17 13.89
N ALA A 100 2.19 -18.03 13.25
CA ALA A 100 1.08 -17.90 12.30
C ALA A 100 1.37 -18.51 10.91
N GLY A 101 2.55 -19.10 10.69
CA GLY A 101 2.94 -19.69 9.40
C GLY A 101 3.13 -18.68 8.26
N ARG A 102 3.34 -17.40 8.57
CA ARG A 102 3.58 -16.32 7.60
C ARG A 102 5.07 -16.16 7.26
N ILE A 103 5.95 -16.59 8.16
CA ILE A 103 7.39 -16.61 7.95
C ILE A 103 7.91 -18.02 8.22
N THR A 104 8.71 -18.56 7.31
CA THR A 104 9.47 -19.79 7.54
C THR A 104 10.92 -19.41 7.79
N PRO A 105 11.46 -19.67 8.99
CA PRO A 105 12.89 -19.52 9.26
C PRO A 105 13.69 -20.39 8.28
N ARG A 106 14.79 -19.85 7.75
CA ARG A 106 15.73 -20.60 6.91
C ARG A 106 16.92 -21.07 7.73
#